data_AF-A0A2R6MCD4-F1
#
_entry.id   AF-A0A2R6MCD4-F1
#
_cell.length_a   1.000
_cell.length_b   1.000
_cell.length_c   1.000
_cell.angle_alpha   90.00
_cell.angle_beta   90.00
_cell.angle_gamma   90.00
#
_symmetry.space_group_name_H-M   'P 1'
#
loop_
_entity.id
_entity.type
_entity.pdbx_description
1 polymer ?
#
loop_
_entity_poly.entity_id
_entity_poly.type
_entity_poly.pdbx_seq_one_letter_code
_entity_poly.pdbx_strand_id
1 'polypeptide(L)'
;MQRRAATVYGVLFLVIAAGAYSLIGVAQQPQIDVQGDTYAENETVTVNGLEYEVASVSEGEGTLTRVNESARYTETWQNDSTVELEDNSTYRVLIPNESDPNQFTLQQEFELGENVSTVEQDGTEFVVVNESDGNRSLVPVDQYKRQQFGEPDTQQHSEGDTFQLRGNETTVTNVTASDATLAWNAPRTLETSFAEGENVTLGPNDNSQTFAAHFPEEGTLQLSPDPNAYQQQVGEINHFNERISGLWGVTILSVVTVILLFGLAFLPNK
;
A
#
# COMPACT_ATOMS: atom_id res chain seq x y z
N MET A 1 -22.12 -62.15 34.73
CA MET A 1 -22.73 -61.58 33.51
C MET A 1 -21.98 -60.36 32.97
N GLN A 2 -21.44 -59.48 33.83
CA GLN A 2 -20.73 -58.24 33.42
C GLN A 2 -19.56 -58.44 32.43
N ARG A 3 -18.69 -59.44 32.63
CA ARG A 3 -17.54 -59.69 31.71
C ARG A 3 -17.95 -60.11 30.29
N ARG A 4 -19.04 -60.87 30.15
CA ARG A 4 -19.56 -61.28 28.83
C ARG A 4 -20.17 -60.09 28.08
N ALA A 5 -20.92 -59.25 28.79
CA ALA A 5 -21.46 -58.02 28.22
C ALA A 5 -20.34 -57.05 27.78
N ALA A 6 -19.32 -56.82 28.62
CA ALA A 6 -18.18 -55.97 28.29
C ALA A 6 -17.41 -56.48 27.05
N THR A 7 -17.29 -57.79 26.87
CA THR A 7 -16.63 -58.38 25.69
C THR A 7 -17.42 -58.10 24.41
N VAL A 8 -18.76 -58.25 24.44
CA VAL A 8 -19.61 -57.99 23.27
C VAL A 8 -19.57 -56.51 22.87
N TYR A 9 -19.70 -55.59 23.83
CA TYR A 9 -19.57 -54.15 23.55
C TYR A 9 -18.17 -53.76 23.12
N GLY A 10 -17.12 -54.36 23.71
CA GLY A 10 -15.74 -54.13 23.29
C GLY A 10 -15.50 -54.51 21.83
N VAL A 11 -15.99 -55.68 21.40
CA VAL A 11 -15.91 -56.09 19.98
C VAL A 11 -16.69 -55.13 19.07
N LEU A 12 -17.89 -54.70 19.48
CA LEU A 12 -18.67 -53.72 18.71
C LEU A 12 -17.90 -52.42 18.50
N PHE A 13 -17.33 -51.85 19.56
CA PHE A 13 -16.54 -50.62 19.45
C PHE A 13 -15.27 -50.80 18.61
N LEU A 14 -14.63 -51.98 18.64
CA LEU A 14 -13.50 -52.28 17.75
C LEU A 14 -13.91 -52.32 16.27
N VAL A 15 -15.08 -52.89 15.95
CA VAL A 15 -15.61 -52.89 14.58
C VAL A 15 -15.93 -51.46 14.12
N ILE A 16 -16.53 -50.64 14.98
CA ILE A 16 -16.81 -49.22 14.69
C ILE A 16 -15.50 -48.46 14.45
N ALA A 17 -14.49 -48.66 15.30
CA ALA A 17 -13.18 -48.04 15.13
C ALA A 17 -12.51 -48.45 13.82
N ALA A 18 -12.51 -49.74 13.49
CA ALA A 18 -11.94 -50.24 12.24
C ALA A 18 -12.68 -49.70 11.01
N GLY A 19 -14.01 -49.60 11.07
CA GLY A 19 -14.83 -49.02 10.00
C GLY A 19 -14.54 -47.53 9.79
N ALA A 20 -14.49 -46.74 10.87
CA ALA A 20 -14.18 -45.32 10.80
C ALA A 20 -12.75 -45.06 10.27
N TYR A 21 -11.77 -45.84 10.76
CA TYR A 21 -10.38 -45.75 10.29
C TYR A 21 -10.24 -46.11 8.80
N SER A 22 -10.96 -47.13 8.35
CA SER A 22 -10.96 -47.52 6.93
C SER A 22 -11.53 -46.42 6.03
N LEU A 23 -12.58 -45.71 6.48
CA LEU A 23 -13.15 -44.58 5.75
C LEU A 23 -12.19 -43.39 5.67
N ILE A 24 -11.44 -43.11 6.73
CA ILE A 24 -10.41 -42.05 6.73
C ILE A 24 -9.33 -42.38 5.70
N GLY A 25 -8.83 -43.62 5.69
CA GLY A 25 -7.69 -44.01 4.85
C GLY A 25 -7.93 -44.00 3.34
N VAL A 26 -9.19 -44.05 2.90
CA VAL A 26 -9.57 -44.02 1.48
C VAL A 26 -10.14 -42.67 1.03
N ALA A 27 -10.37 -41.76 1.97
CA ALA A 27 -10.96 -40.46 1.67
C ALA A 27 -9.93 -39.55 0.98
N GLN A 28 -10.33 -38.98 -0.16
CA GLN A 28 -9.53 -38.00 -0.90
C GLN A 28 -10.04 -36.60 -0.60
N GLN A 29 -9.14 -35.69 -0.24
CA GLN A 29 -9.48 -34.30 0.00
C GLN A 29 -9.86 -33.63 -1.33
N PRO A 30 -10.95 -32.85 -1.39
CA PRO A 30 -11.25 -32.00 -2.54
C PRO A 30 -10.10 -31.02 -2.80
N GLN A 31 -9.85 -30.68 -4.06
CA GLN A 31 -8.89 -29.65 -4.45
C GLN A 31 -9.63 -28.43 -4.97
N ILE A 32 -8.99 -27.26 -4.89
CA ILE A 32 -9.50 -26.07 -5.54
C ILE A 32 -9.15 -26.18 -7.03
N ASP A 33 -10.18 -26.21 -7.87
CA ASP A 33 -10.12 -26.20 -9.33
C ASP A 33 -11.08 -25.10 -9.81
N VAL A 34 -10.56 -23.88 -9.91
CA VAL A 34 -11.31 -22.71 -10.34
C VAL A 34 -10.91 -22.31 -11.75
N GLN A 35 -11.87 -21.76 -12.49
CA GLN A 35 -11.60 -21.14 -13.79
C GLN A 35 -10.77 -19.87 -13.57
N GLY A 36 -10.00 -19.48 -14.57
CA GLY A 36 -9.19 -18.25 -14.53
C GLY A 36 -7.81 -18.48 -15.10
N ASP A 37 -7.24 -17.41 -15.62
CA ASP A 37 -5.88 -17.42 -16.15
C ASP A 37 -4.86 -17.37 -15.00
N THR A 38 -3.71 -17.99 -15.23
CA THR A 38 -2.57 -18.01 -14.33
C THR A 38 -1.50 -17.04 -14.79
N TYR A 39 -0.85 -16.37 -13.85
CA TYR A 39 0.14 -15.35 -14.09
C TYR A 39 1.35 -15.52 -13.16
N ALA A 40 2.54 -15.33 -13.71
CA ALA A 40 3.79 -15.28 -12.97
C ALA A 40 4.26 -13.82 -12.76
N GLU A 41 5.31 -13.63 -11.95
CA GLU A 41 5.94 -12.32 -11.77
C GLU A 41 6.44 -11.73 -13.10
N ASN A 42 6.26 -10.42 -13.28
CA ASN A 42 6.50 -9.64 -14.50
C ASN A 42 5.57 -9.96 -15.68
N GLU A 43 4.55 -10.79 -15.50
CA GLU A 43 3.50 -10.94 -16.52
C GLU A 43 2.46 -9.83 -16.42
N THR A 44 1.68 -9.68 -17.49
CA THR A 44 0.65 -8.64 -17.59
C THR A 44 -0.74 -9.25 -17.51
N VAL A 45 -1.56 -8.70 -16.63
CA VAL A 45 -2.99 -8.98 -16.53
C VAL A 45 -3.75 -7.84 -17.19
N THR A 46 -4.65 -8.15 -18.12
CA THR A 46 -5.52 -7.14 -18.74
C THR A 46 -6.96 -7.34 -18.30
N VAL A 47 -7.53 -6.35 -17.60
CA VAL A 47 -8.93 -6.39 -17.15
C VAL A 47 -9.67 -5.19 -17.70
N ASN A 48 -10.66 -5.44 -18.57
CA ASN A 48 -11.52 -4.41 -19.15
C ASN A 48 -10.75 -3.22 -19.76
N GLY A 49 -9.59 -3.51 -20.39
CA GLY A 49 -8.74 -2.52 -21.05
C GLY A 49 -7.72 -1.82 -20.15
N LEU A 50 -7.70 -2.11 -18.84
CA LEU A 50 -6.59 -1.71 -17.96
C LEU A 50 -5.55 -2.82 -17.87
N GLU A 51 -4.29 -2.44 -18.05
CA GLU A 51 -3.14 -3.32 -17.88
C GLU A 51 -2.57 -3.20 -16.47
N TYR A 52 -2.26 -4.35 -15.89
CA TYR A 52 -1.60 -4.49 -14.60
C TYR A 52 -0.38 -5.39 -14.79
N GLU A 53 0.73 -5.05 -14.16
CA GLU A 53 1.91 -5.89 -14.09
C GLU A 53 1.89 -6.67 -12.77
N VAL A 54 2.23 -7.94 -12.82
CA VAL A 54 2.42 -8.77 -11.64
C VAL A 54 3.77 -8.43 -11.02
N ALA A 55 3.78 -7.51 -10.05
CA ALA A 55 5.00 -7.02 -9.43
C ALA A 55 5.63 -8.02 -8.45
N SER A 56 4.83 -8.90 -7.85
CA SER A 56 5.34 -9.97 -6.98
C SER A 56 4.31 -11.09 -6.86
N VAL A 57 4.77 -12.34 -6.82
CA VAL A 57 3.96 -13.52 -6.48
C VAL A 57 4.75 -14.41 -5.53
N SER A 58 4.12 -14.80 -4.43
CA SER A 58 4.69 -15.67 -3.42
C SER A 58 3.62 -16.67 -2.94
N GLU A 59 3.96 -17.54 -1.99
CA GLU A 59 3.03 -18.53 -1.45
C GLU A 59 1.87 -17.83 -0.72
N GLY A 60 0.72 -17.73 -1.40
CA GLY A 60 -0.52 -17.19 -0.86
C GLY A 60 -0.61 -15.66 -0.83
N GLU A 61 0.34 -14.93 -1.41
CA GLU A 61 0.33 -13.46 -1.46
C GLU A 61 0.90 -12.94 -2.78
N GLY A 62 0.33 -11.84 -3.30
CA GLY A 62 0.78 -11.21 -4.53
C GLY A 62 0.45 -9.72 -4.61
N THR A 63 1.12 -9.03 -5.53
CA THR A 63 0.91 -7.60 -5.80
C THR A 63 0.82 -7.36 -7.30
N LEU A 64 -0.22 -6.65 -7.71
CA LEU A 64 -0.37 -6.07 -9.04
C LEU A 64 -0.03 -4.59 -8.99
N THR A 65 0.68 -4.09 -9.99
CA THR A 65 0.95 -2.66 -10.18
C THR A 65 0.35 -2.18 -11.48
N ARG A 66 -0.05 -0.91 -11.53
CA ARG A 66 -0.40 -0.22 -12.79
C ARG A 66 0.07 1.21 -12.76
N VAL A 67 0.40 1.76 -13.93
CA VAL A 67 0.75 3.17 -14.07
C VAL A 67 -0.49 3.97 -14.45
N ASN A 68 -0.84 4.97 -13.65
CA ASN A 68 -1.77 6.03 -14.05
C ASN A 68 -0.94 7.17 -14.63
N GLU A 69 -0.84 7.24 -15.96
CA GLU A 69 -0.04 8.22 -16.71
C GLU A 69 -0.45 9.68 -16.45
N SER A 70 -1.69 9.91 -16.01
CA SER A 70 -2.26 11.24 -15.79
C SER A 70 -2.82 11.39 -14.39
N ALA A 71 -2.09 10.93 -13.37
CA ALA A 71 -2.49 11.15 -11.99
C ALA A 71 -2.35 12.63 -11.63
N ARG A 72 -3.39 13.21 -11.03
CA ARG A 72 -3.37 14.61 -10.59
C ARG A 72 -2.61 14.75 -9.27
N TYR A 73 -1.64 15.65 -9.26
CA TYR A 73 -0.92 16.10 -8.07
C TYR A 73 -1.30 17.54 -7.75
N THR A 74 -1.17 17.91 -6.49
CA THR A 74 -1.41 19.28 -6.00
C THR A 74 -0.34 19.66 -5.00
N GLU A 75 0.10 20.91 -5.04
CA GLU A 75 1.03 21.49 -4.08
C GLU A 75 0.52 22.85 -3.65
N THR A 76 0.75 23.20 -2.38
CA THR A 76 0.36 24.49 -1.84
C THR A 76 1.61 25.24 -1.42
N TRP A 77 1.74 26.45 -1.94
CA TRP A 77 2.80 27.39 -1.59
C TRP A 77 2.23 28.47 -0.70
N GLN A 78 2.77 28.59 0.50
CA GLN A 78 2.33 29.59 1.47
C GLN A 78 2.92 30.96 1.12
N ASN A 79 2.14 32.01 1.33
CA ASN A 79 2.65 33.36 1.30
C ASN A 79 3.83 33.47 2.28
N ASP A 80 4.86 34.20 1.89
CA ASP A 80 6.08 34.42 2.66
C ASP A 80 6.99 33.19 2.81
N SER A 81 6.61 32.03 2.25
CA SER A 81 7.43 30.82 2.25
C SER A 81 8.48 30.83 1.14
N THR A 82 9.51 30.01 1.32
CA THR A 82 10.54 29.76 0.30
C THR A 82 10.29 28.42 -0.40
N VAL A 83 10.52 28.41 -1.71
CA VAL A 83 10.40 27.25 -2.58
C VAL A 83 11.65 27.15 -3.45
N GLU A 84 12.07 25.92 -3.77
CA GLU A 84 13.20 25.67 -4.66
C GLU A 84 12.69 25.29 -6.05
N LEU A 85 13.24 25.92 -7.08
CA LEU A 85 12.95 25.61 -8.48
C LEU A 85 14.03 24.69 -9.11
N GLU A 86 13.82 24.28 -10.36
CA GLU A 86 14.61 23.24 -11.04
C GLU A 86 16.12 23.53 -11.15
N ASP A 87 16.51 24.80 -11.13
CA ASP A 87 17.89 25.25 -11.19
C ASP A 87 18.58 25.34 -9.81
N ASN A 88 17.97 24.74 -8.78
CA ASN A 88 18.42 24.78 -7.39
C ASN A 88 18.48 26.22 -6.85
N SER A 89 17.69 27.13 -7.42
CA SER A 89 17.54 28.48 -6.92
C SER A 89 16.28 28.62 -6.05
N THR A 90 16.43 29.38 -4.98
CA THR A 90 15.39 29.59 -3.97
C THR A 90 14.59 30.82 -4.32
N TYR A 91 13.27 30.71 -4.24
CA TYR A 91 12.34 31.83 -4.44
C TYR A 91 11.44 31.99 -3.24
N ARG A 92 11.16 33.23 -2.89
CA ARG A 92 10.13 33.61 -1.94
C ARG A 92 8.80 33.77 -2.65
N VAL A 93 7.76 33.22 -2.08
CA VAL A 93 6.38 33.34 -2.57
C VAL A 93 5.76 34.59 -1.96
N LEU A 94 5.37 35.54 -2.80
CA LEU A 94 4.77 36.80 -2.37
C LEU A 94 3.37 36.92 -2.95
N ILE A 95 2.37 36.91 -2.08
CA ILE A 95 0.97 37.13 -2.44
C ILE A 95 0.58 38.55 -2.04
N PRO A 96 -0.09 39.31 -2.92
CA PRO A 96 -0.60 40.63 -2.58
C PRO A 96 -1.54 40.58 -1.38
N ASN A 97 -1.38 41.53 -0.45
CA ASN A 97 -2.26 41.67 0.71
C ASN A 97 -3.57 42.37 0.30
N GLU A 98 -4.39 41.64 -0.43
CA GLU A 98 -5.68 42.09 -0.96
C GLU A 98 -6.78 41.11 -0.53
N SER A 99 -8.05 41.51 -0.59
CA SER A 99 -9.16 40.66 -0.13
C SER A 99 -9.40 39.43 -0.99
N ASP A 100 -9.01 39.48 -2.26
CA ASP A 100 -9.22 38.44 -3.26
C ASP A 100 -8.07 38.46 -4.29
N PRO A 101 -6.85 38.06 -3.86
CA PRO A 101 -5.70 38.05 -4.75
C PRO A 101 -5.82 36.88 -5.72
N ASN A 102 -5.56 37.13 -7.00
CA ASN A 102 -5.59 36.11 -8.05
C ASN A 102 -4.20 35.86 -8.65
N GLN A 103 -3.14 36.33 -7.99
CA GLN A 103 -1.77 36.24 -8.48
C GLN A 103 -0.77 36.17 -7.32
N PHE A 104 0.38 35.58 -7.59
CA PHE A 104 1.54 35.61 -6.71
C PHE A 104 2.81 35.93 -7.51
N THR A 105 3.84 36.37 -6.81
CA THR A 105 5.16 36.63 -7.35
C THR A 105 6.16 35.71 -6.69
N LEU A 106 6.94 34.98 -7.49
CA LEU A 106 8.18 34.36 -7.05
C LEU A 106 9.28 35.39 -7.15
N GLN A 107 9.94 35.69 -6.04
CA GLN A 107 11.10 36.57 -5.99
C GLN A 107 12.33 35.76 -5.58
N GLN A 108 13.37 35.75 -6.41
CA GLN A 108 14.59 35.02 -6.13
C GLN A 108 15.23 35.49 -4.82
N GLU A 109 15.58 34.55 -3.96
CA GLU A 109 16.36 34.81 -2.75
C GLU A 109 17.82 34.41 -2.95
N PHE A 110 18.72 35.33 -2.57
CA PHE A 110 20.14 35.04 -2.50
C PHE A 110 20.55 34.73 -1.07
N GLU A 111 21.22 33.61 -0.87
CA GLU A 111 21.90 33.29 0.39
C GLU A 111 23.26 34.01 0.46
N LEU A 112 23.58 34.53 1.64
CA LEU A 112 24.91 35.06 1.90
C LEU A 112 25.84 33.90 2.28
N GLY A 113 27.08 33.92 1.77
CA GLY A 113 28.06 32.89 2.13
C GLY A 113 28.40 32.91 3.62
N GLU A 114 28.83 31.78 4.18
CA GLU A 114 29.08 31.60 5.62
C GLU A 114 30.13 32.58 6.20
N ASN A 115 30.98 33.16 5.36
CA ASN A 115 32.00 34.12 5.76
C ASN A 115 31.49 35.58 5.81
N VAL A 116 30.22 35.82 5.51
CA VAL A 116 29.60 37.15 5.54
C VAL A 116 29.01 37.40 6.92
N SER A 117 29.50 38.43 7.60
CA SER A 117 28.96 38.84 8.91
C SER A 117 27.90 39.92 8.74
N THR A 118 26.72 39.72 9.34
CA THR A 118 25.66 40.73 9.38
C THR A 118 25.48 41.33 10.77
N VAL A 119 24.97 42.56 10.82
CA VAL A 119 24.57 43.26 12.05
C VAL A 119 23.24 43.98 11.80
N GLU A 120 22.35 43.96 12.78
CA GLU A 120 21.10 44.73 12.72
C GLU A 120 21.27 46.09 13.40
N GLN A 121 20.84 47.16 12.71
CA GLN A 121 20.81 48.51 13.26
C GLN A 121 19.53 49.22 12.84
N ASP A 122 18.78 49.75 13.82
CA ASP A 122 17.51 50.46 13.59
C ASP A 122 16.49 49.67 12.74
N GLY A 123 16.47 48.34 12.90
CA GLY A 123 15.59 47.43 12.15
C GLY A 123 16.01 47.16 10.71
N THR A 124 17.20 47.61 10.29
CA THR A 124 17.80 47.28 9.00
C THR A 124 19.01 46.39 9.20
N GLU A 125 19.11 45.30 8.43
CA GLU A 125 20.27 44.41 8.46
C GLU A 125 21.37 44.91 7.50
N PHE A 126 22.61 44.93 7.97
CA PHE A 126 23.79 45.37 7.24
C PHE A 126 24.86 44.28 7.21
N VAL A 127 25.55 44.15 6.09
CA VAL A 127 26.78 43.38 5.96
C VAL A 127 27.97 44.23 6.41
N VAL A 128 28.82 43.65 7.26
CA VAL A 128 30.08 44.26 7.69
C VAL A 128 31.16 43.97 6.66
N VAL A 129 31.59 44.99 5.93
CA VAL A 129 32.67 44.90 4.94
C VAL A 129 33.94 45.50 5.54
N ASN A 130 35.03 44.74 5.52
CA ASN A 130 36.35 45.23 5.95
C ASN A 130 37.04 45.94 4.79
N GLU A 131 37.36 47.21 4.96
CA GLU A 131 38.07 48.01 3.98
C GLU A 131 39.59 47.79 4.08
N SER A 132 40.31 48.11 2.99
CA SER A 132 41.76 47.87 2.88
C SER A 132 42.60 48.74 3.84
N ASP A 133 42.01 49.80 4.39
CA ASP A 133 42.62 50.70 5.37
C ASP A 133 42.43 50.23 6.83
N GLY A 134 41.77 49.08 7.03
CA GLY A 134 41.45 48.52 8.35
C GLY A 134 40.17 49.09 8.97
N ASN A 135 39.45 49.96 8.26
CA ASN A 135 38.15 50.46 8.69
C ASN A 135 37.03 49.47 8.32
N ARG A 136 35.87 49.60 8.98
CA ARG A 136 34.68 48.78 8.69
C ARG A 136 33.57 49.65 8.13
N SER A 137 32.99 49.23 7.02
CA SER A 137 31.80 49.85 6.43
C SER A 137 30.58 48.95 6.60
N LEU A 138 29.42 49.57 6.79
CA LEU A 138 28.12 48.88 6.81
C LEU A 138 27.42 49.09 5.48
N VAL A 139 27.08 47.99 4.80
CA VAL A 139 26.33 48.00 3.54
C VAL A 139 25.01 47.29 3.80
N PRO A 140 23.83 47.89 3.54
CA PRO A 140 22.54 47.20 3.68
C PRO A 140 22.56 45.85 2.96
N VAL A 141 22.01 44.79 3.58
CA VAL A 141 22.05 43.43 3.03
C VAL A 141 21.53 43.37 1.59
N ASP A 142 20.40 44.03 1.30
CA ASP A 142 19.85 44.07 -0.06
C ASP A 142 20.77 44.73 -1.08
N GLN A 143 21.49 45.78 -0.66
CA GLN A 143 22.47 46.44 -1.53
C GLN A 143 23.68 45.55 -1.76
N TYR A 144 24.17 44.88 -0.70
CA TYR A 144 25.28 43.95 -0.79
C TYR A 144 24.93 42.77 -1.71
N LYS A 145 23.75 42.15 -1.53
CA LYS A 145 23.24 41.08 -2.39
C LYS A 145 23.17 41.53 -3.85
N ARG A 146 22.61 42.72 -4.14
CA ARG A 146 22.57 43.25 -5.52
C ARG A 146 23.95 43.45 -6.14
N GLN A 147 24.93 43.88 -5.36
CA GLN A 147 26.30 44.05 -5.85
C GLN A 147 27.00 42.72 -6.15
N GLN A 148 26.71 41.67 -5.37
CA GLN A 148 27.34 40.36 -5.54
C GLN A 148 26.63 39.47 -6.57
N PHE A 149 25.30 39.49 -6.58
CA PHE A 149 24.47 38.54 -7.33
C PHE A 149 23.64 39.18 -8.45
N GLY A 150 23.50 40.52 -8.46
CA GLY A 150 22.64 41.25 -9.40
C GLY A 150 21.22 41.49 -8.87
N GLU A 151 20.33 41.96 -9.74
CA GLU A 151 18.92 42.12 -9.38
C GLU A 151 18.25 40.74 -9.27
N PRO A 152 17.44 40.49 -8.22
CA PRO A 152 16.75 39.22 -8.07
C PRO A 152 15.78 39.00 -9.24
N ASP A 153 15.75 37.79 -9.78
CA ASP A 153 14.71 37.43 -10.75
C ASP A 153 13.32 37.47 -10.09
N THR A 154 12.33 37.92 -10.86
CA THR A 154 10.95 37.99 -10.39
C THR A 154 10.00 37.45 -11.44
N GLN A 155 9.19 36.48 -11.05
CA GLN A 155 8.23 35.81 -11.92
C GLN A 155 6.84 35.97 -11.32
N GLN A 156 5.91 36.52 -12.08
CA GLN A 156 4.52 36.67 -11.65
C GLN A 156 3.67 35.61 -12.33
N HIS A 157 2.79 34.99 -11.54
CA HIS A 157 1.84 34.01 -12.02
C HIS A 157 0.44 34.33 -11.49
N SER A 158 -0.54 34.30 -12.37
CA SER A 158 -1.96 34.43 -12.05
C SER A 158 -2.65 33.08 -12.01
N GLU A 159 -3.82 33.01 -11.36
CA GLU A 159 -4.72 31.87 -11.47
C GLU A 159 -5.02 31.53 -12.94
N GLY A 160 -4.93 30.25 -13.27
CA GLY A 160 -5.08 29.74 -14.63
C GLY A 160 -3.78 29.72 -15.43
N ASP A 161 -2.71 30.39 -14.98
CA ASP A 161 -1.42 30.35 -15.67
C ASP A 161 -0.77 28.97 -15.54
N THR A 162 0.03 28.62 -16.55
CA THR A 162 0.81 27.40 -16.60
C THR A 162 2.30 27.70 -16.70
N PHE A 163 3.12 26.99 -15.92
CA PHE A 163 4.58 27.08 -15.96
C PHE A 163 5.23 25.72 -15.68
N GLN A 164 6.53 25.60 -15.91
CA GLN A 164 7.28 24.36 -15.65
C GLN A 164 7.70 24.30 -14.18
N LEU A 165 7.38 23.20 -13.52
CA LEU A 165 7.81 22.92 -12.15
C LEU A 165 8.24 21.45 -12.03
N ARG A 166 9.51 21.23 -11.71
CA ARG A 166 10.12 19.90 -11.55
C ARG A 166 9.89 18.99 -12.76
N GLY A 167 9.99 19.54 -13.97
CA GLY A 167 9.78 18.88 -15.24
C GLY A 167 8.31 18.65 -15.63
N ASN A 168 7.36 19.21 -14.87
CA ASN A 168 5.93 19.07 -15.14
C ASN A 168 5.29 20.40 -15.51
N GLU A 169 4.41 20.37 -16.53
CA GLU A 169 3.52 21.49 -16.81
C GLU A 169 2.51 21.64 -15.66
N THR A 170 2.65 22.72 -14.92
CA THR A 170 1.94 22.99 -13.67
C THR A 170 1.04 24.20 -13.83
N THR A 171 -0.22 24.05 -13.44
CA THR A 171 -1.23 25.11 -13.48
C THR A 171 -1.42 25.71 -12.10
N VAL A 172 -1.50 27.04 -12.02
CA VAL A 172 -1.99 27.74 -10.83
C VAL A 172 -3.50 27.59 -10.77
N THR A 173 -3.99 26.85 -9.79
CA THR A 173 -5.43 26.53 -9.70
C THR A 173 -6.23 27.47 -8.82
N ASN A 174 -5.59 28.05 -7.80
CA ASN A 174 -6.25 28.93 -6.85
C ASN A 174 -5.19 29.75 -6.12
N VAL A 175 -5.44 31.03 -5.87
CA VAL A 175 -4.62 31.93 -5.08
C VAL A 175 -5.52 32.56 -4.02
N THR A 176 -5.04 32.59 -2.80
CA THR A 176 -5.70 33.19 -1.65
C THR A 176 -4.70 34.07 -0.93
N ALA A 177 -5.14 34.93 -0.01
CA ALA A 177 -4.25 35.82 0.74
C ALA A 177 -3.12 35.09 1.52
N SER A 178 -3.27 33.78 1.79
CA SER A 178 -2.28 32.98 2.51
C SER A 178 -1.59 31.94 1.64
N ASP A 179 -2.17 31.50 0.53
CA ASP A 179 -1.74 30.30 -0.19
C ASP A 179 -1.99 30.38 -1.68
N ALA A 180 -1.02 29.91 -2.49
CA ALA A 180 -1.18 29.59 -3.90
C ALA A 180 -1.19 28.06 -4.09
N THR A 181 -2.23 27.54 -4.75
CA THR A 181 -2.41 26.11 -5.00
C THR A 181 -2.09 25.80 -6.46
N LEU A 182 -1.17 24.88 -6.64
CA LEU A 182 -0.70 24.39 -7.93
C LEU A 182 -1.24 22.99 -8.20
N ALA A 183 -1.44 22.65 -9.47
CA ALA A 183 -1.76 21.30 -9.87
C ALA A 183 -1.10 20.92 -11.18
N TRP A 184 -0.65 19.67 -11.28
CA TRP A 184 -0.10 19.08 -12.49
C TRP A 184 -0.54 17.63 -12.62
N ASN A 185 -0.41 17.08 -13.82
CA ASN A 185 -0.62 15.65 -14.05
C ASN A 185 0.75 15.01 -14.29
N ALA A 186 0.99 13.88 -13.63
CA ALA A 186 2.20 13.08 -13.83
C ALA A 186 1.89 11.58 -13.63
N PRO A 187 2.75 10.68 -14.12
CA PRO A 187 2.60 9.27 -13.88
C PRO A 187 2.60 8.94 -12.37
N ARG A 188 1.75 7.99 -11.97
CA ARG A 188 1.74 7.40 -10.62
C ARG A 188 1.57 5.90 -10.71
N THR A 189 2.49 5.15 -10.12
CA THR A 189 2.33 3.71 -9.90
C THR A 189 1.32 3.49 -8.78
N LEU A 190 0.31 2.68 -9.06
CA LEU A 190 -0.72 2.24 -8.11
C LEU A 190 -0.52 0.76 -7.85
N GLU A 191 -0.60 0.36 -6.59
CA GLU A 191 -0.41 -1.02 -6.17
C GLU A 191 -1.74 -1.62 -5.69
N THR A 192 -1.90 -2.91 -5.90
CA THR A 192 -3.05 -3.70 -5.43
C THR A 192 -2.52 -5.04 -4.94
N SER A 193 -2.44 -5.20 -3.63
CA SER A 193 -2.03 -6.45 -2.98
C SER A 193 -3.25 -7.32 -2.69
N PHE A 194 -3.04 -8.64 -2.69
CA PHE A 194 -4.07 -9.62 -2.39
C PHE A 194 -3.44 -10.90 -1.81
N ALA A 195 -4.22 -11.60 -0.99
CA ALA A 195 -3.86 -12.89 -0.39
C ALA A 195 -4.73 -14.05 -0.90
N GLU A 196 -4.34 -15.29 -0.58
CA GLU A 196 -5.08 -16.52 -0.92
C GLU A 196 -6.55 -16.43 -0.51
N GLY A 197 -7.42 -16.59 -1.49
CA GLY A 197 -8.88 -16.54 -1.34
C GLY A 197 -9.47 -15.14 -1.11
N GLU A 198 -8.67 -14.08 -1.18
CA GLU A 198 -9.15 -12.71 -1.11
C GLU A 198 -9.83 -12.29 -2.42
N ASN A 199 -10.86 -11.45 -2.29
CA ASN A 199 -11.52 -10.85 -3.42
C ASN A 199 -10.84 -9.54 -3.82
N VAL A 200 -10.31 -9.48 -5.04
CA VAL A 200 -9.70 -8.28 -5.61
C VAL A 200 -10.59 -7.73 -6.73
N THR A 201 -10.81 -6.42 -6.74
CA THR A 201 -11.59 -5.75 -7.81
C THR A 201 -10.66 -4.98 -8.72
N LEU A 202 -10.64 -5.38 -10.00
CA LEU A 202 -9.77 -4.83 -11.04
C LEU A 202 -10.60 -4.23 -12.18
N GLY A 203 -9.98 -3.40 -13.01
CA GLY A 203 -10.65 -2.66 -14.09
C GLY A 203 -11.04 -1.23 -13.72
N PRO A 204 -11.55 -0.46 -14.69
CA PRO A 204 -11.91 0.95 -14.49
C PRO A 204 -13.18 1.08 -13.61
N ASN A 205 -13.35 2.25 -12.98
CA ASN A 205 -14.41 2.49 -11.98
C ASN A 205 -15.84 2.25 -12.52
N ASP A 206 -16.05 2.44 -13.81
CA ASP A 206 -17.32 2.29 -14.53
C ASP A 206 -17.53 0.87 -15.08
N ASN A 207 -16.49 0.04 -15.12
CA ASN A 207 -16.54 -1.33 -15.64
C ASN A 207 -15.50 -2.23 -14.95
N SER A 208 -15.63 -2.40 -13.63
CA SER A 208 -14.75 -3.25 -12.83
C SER A 208 -15.27 -4.68 -12.71
N GLN A 209 -14.34 -5.61 -12.44
CA GLN A 209 -14.63 -7.03 -12.21
C GLN A 209 -13.93 -7.50 -10.94
N THR A 210 -14.65 -8.27 -10.12
CA THR A 210 -14.11 -8.89 -8.91
C THR A 210 -13.62 -10.30 -9.20
N PHE A 211 -12.42 -10.62 -8.74
CA PHE A 211 -11.78 -11.92 -8.85
C PHE A 211 -11.48 -12.47 -7.45
N ALA A 212 -11.42 -13.80 -7.31
CA ALA A 212 -10.79 -14.43 -6.17
C ALA A 212 -9.34 -14.77 -6.53
N ALA A 213 -8.39 -14.33 -5.70
CA ALA A 213 -6.99 -14.70 -5.86
C ALA A 213 -6.77 -16.13 -5.34
N HIS A 214 -6.09 -16.95 -6.14
CA HIS A 214 -5.70 -18.30 -5.76
C HIS A 214 -4.24 -18.55 -6.16
N PHE A 215 -3.48 -19.23 -5.31
CA PHE A 215 -2.07 -19.52 -5.50
C PHE A 215 -1.89 -21.05 -5.58
N PRO A 216 -2.12 -21.66 -6.76
CA PRO A 216 -2.11 -23.13 -6.90
C PRO A 216 -0.71 -23.74 -6.70
N GLU A 217 0.34 -22.95 -6.95
CA GLU A 217 1.74 -23.31 -6.75
C GLU A 217 2.57 -22.07 -6.41
N GLU A 218 3.78 -22.26 -5.89
CA GLU A 218 4.69 -21.17 -5.56
C GLU A 218 5.04 -20.34 -6.81
N GLY A 219 4.84 -19.03 -6.75
CA GLY A 219 5.14 -18.11 -7.85
C GLY A 219 4.07 -18.01 -8.94
N THR A 220 2.94 -18.71 -8.78
CA THR A 220 1.81 -18.65 -9.73
C THR A 220 0.58 -18.03 -9.07
N LEU A 221 0.06 -16.96 -9.66
CA LEU A 221 -1.20 -16.32 -9.31
C LEU A 221 -2.27 -16.77 -10.29
N GLN A 222 -3.37 -17.32 -9.80
CA GLN A 222 -4.59 -17.54 -10.58
C GLN A 222 -5.67 -16.54 -10.15
N LEU A 223 -6.23 -15.82 -11.11
CA LEU A 223 -7.34 -14.89 -10.88
C LEU A 223 -8.66 -15.53 -11.33
N SER A 224 -9.45 -16.02 -10.36
CA SER A 224 -10.75 -16.63 -10.64
C SER A 224 -11.83 -15.58 -10.85
N PRO A 225 -12.53 -15.55 -12.00
CA PRO A 225 -13.62 -14.60 -12.25
C PRO A 225 -14.90 -14.94 -11.49
N ASP A 226 -14.96 -16.08 -10.79
CA ASP A 226 -16.09 -16.50 -9.96
C ASP A 226 -15.66 -16.72 -8.51
N PRO A 227 -15.67 -15.65 -7.69
CA PRO A 227 -15.36 -15.76 -6.27
C PRO A 227 -16.30 -16.70 -5.50
N ASN A 228 -17.55 -16.86 -5.94
CA ASN A 228 -18.50 -17.71 -5.25
C ASN A 228 -18.15 -19.19 -5.45
N ALA A 229 -17.77 -19.58 -6.67
CA ALA A 229 -17.30 -20.93 -6.95
C ALA A 229 -16.04 -21.26 -6.14
N TYR A 230 -15.10 -20.32 -6.02
CA TYR A 230 -13.92 -20.49 -5.16
C TYR A 230 -14.33 -20.75 -3.69
N GLN A 231 -15.17 -19.88 -3.12
CA GLN A 231 -15.60 -20.01 -1.72
C GLN A 231 -16.42 -21.28 -1.48
N GLN A 232 -17.19 -21.74 -2.47
CA GLN A 232 -17.88 -23.02 -2.40
C GLN A 232 -16.90 -24.18 -2.24
N GLN A 233 -15.82 -24.22 -3.02
CA GLN A 233 -14.81 -25.28 -2.95
C GLN A 233 -14.01 -25.23 -1.64
N VAL A 234 -13.68 -24.04 -1.14
CA VAL A 234 -13.13 -23.87 0.21
C VAL A 234 -14.09 -24.46 1.27
N GLY A 235 -15.40 -24.21 1.11
CA GLY A 235 -16.43 -24.81 1.96
C GLY A 235 -16.46 -26.35 1.89
N GLU A 236 -16.31 -26.93 0.70
CA GLU A 236 -16.24 -28.38 0.50
C GLU A 236 -15.02 -29.00 1.20
N ILE A 237 -13.86 -28.34 1.12
CA ILE A 237 -12.64 -28.75 1.83
C ILE A 237 -12.83 -28.70 3.34
N ASN A 238 -13.39 -27.60 3.86
CA ASN A 238 -13.63 -27.44 5.30
C ASN A 238 -14.60 -28.50 5.83
N HIS A 239 -15.68 -28.76 5.10
CA HIS A 239 -16.65 -29.79 5.46
C HIS A 239 -16.06 -31.21 5.35
N PHE A 240 -15.17 -31.47 4.39
CA PHE A 240 -14.39 -32.70 4.34
C PHE A 240 -13.51 -32.86 5.59
N ASN A 241 -12.74 -31.83 5.94
CA ASN A 241 -11.86 -31.84 7.11
C ASN A 241 -12.63 -32.03 8.43
N GLU A 242 -13.81 -31.43 8.55
CA GLU A 242 -14.71 -31.63 9.68
C GLU A 242 -15.17 -33.10 9.78
N ARG A 243 -15.57 -33.72 8.67
CA ARG A 243 -15.96 -35.15 8.64
C ARG A 243 -14.81 -36.08 9.01
N ILE A 244 -13.60 -35.83 8.49
CA ILE A 244 -12.41 -36.61 8.83
C ILE A 244 -12.08 -36.46 10.32
N SER A 245 -12.13 -35.25 10.86
CA SER A 245 -11.94 -34.99 12.29
C SER A 245 -12.98 -35.71 13.15
N GLY A 246 -14.25 -35.73 12.71
CA GLY A 246 -15.32 -36.49 13.36
C GLY A 246 -15.07 -38.00 13.37
N LEU A 247 -14.62 -38.58 12.25
CA LEU A 247 -14.26 -39.99 12.16
C LEU A 247 -13.07 -40.35 13.07
N TRP A 248 -12.09 -39.46 13.19
CA TRP A 248 -10.99 -39.60 14.16
C TRP A 248 -11.51 -39.58 15.59
N GLY A 249 -12.43 -38.66 15.91
CA GLY A 249 -13.10 -38.61 17.21
C GLY A 249 -13.81 -39.92 17.55
N VAL A 250 -14.57 -40.50 16.61
CA VAL A 250 -15.24 -41.79 16.78
C VAL A 250 -14.24 -42.93 16.99
N THR A 251 -13.14 -42.94 16.24
CA THR A 251 -12.08 -43.95 16.35
C THR A 251 -11.44 -43.92 17.73
N ILE A 252 -11.00 -42.73 18.18
CA ILE A 252 -10.36 -42.54 19.49
C ILE A 252 -11.33 -42.89 20.62
N LEU A 253 -12.57 -42.38 20.57
CA LEU A 253 -13.57 -42.65 21.61
C LEU A 253 -13.89 -44.14 21.72
N SER A 254 -13.97 -44.84 20.59
CA SER A 254 -14.21 -46.29 20.56
C SER A 254 -13.05 -47.06 21.21
N VAL A 255 -11.79 -46.72 20.91
CA VAL A 255 -10.62 -47.35 21.54
C VAL A 255 -10.57 -47.07 23.04
N VAL A 256 -10.79 -45.82 23.46
CA VAL A 256 -10.83 -45.44 24.89
C VAL A 256 -11.94 -46.19 25.62
N THR A 257 -13.12 -46.31 25.01
CA THR A 257 -14.26 -47.03 25.58
C THR A 257 -13.95 -48.51 25.75
N VAL A 258 -13.29 -49.14 24.78
CA VAL A 258 -12.82 -50.52 24.90
C VAL A 258 -11.87 -50.66 26.09
N ILE A 259 -10.86 -49.79 26.21
CA ILE A 259 -9.91 -49.81 27.33
C ILE A 259 -10.64 -49.66 28.67
N LEU A 260 -11.59 -48.73 28.80
CA LEU A 260 -12.37 -48.52 30.02
C LEU A 260 -13.27 -49.71 30.34
N LEU A 261 -13.97 -50.28 29.35
CA LEU A 261 -14.82 -51.45 29.53
C LEU A 261 -14.01 -52.65 30.04
N PHE A 262 -12.83 -52.89 29.47
CA PHE A 262 -11.93 -53.95 29.93
C PHE A 262 -11.34 -53.62 31.31
N GLY A 263 -10.88 -52.39 31.54
CA GLY A 263 -10.38 -51.95 32.84
C GLY A 263 -11.39 -52.17 33.96
N LEU A 264 -12.64 -51.71 33.78
CA LEU A 264 -13.70 -51.84 34.77
C LEU A 264 -14.20 -53.29 34.95
N ALA A 265 -14.33 -54.06 33.85
CA ALA A 265 -14.83 -55.44 33.93
C ALA A 265 -13.83 -56.43 34.57
N PHE A 266 -12.54 -56.06 34.59
CA PHE A 266 -11.45 -56.86 35.13
C PHE A 266 -10.75 -56.22 36.35
N LEU A 267 -11.31 -55.14 36.91
CA LEU A 267 -10.89 -54.64 38.22
C LEU A 267 -10.96 -55.77 39.28
N PRO A 268 -9.96 -55.88 40.17
CA PRO A 268 -10.01 -56.86 41.25
C PRO A 268 -11.09 -56.44 42.26
N ASN A 269 -12.16 -57.21 42.35
CA ASN A 269 -13.10 -57.10 43.47
C ASN A 269 -12.41 -57.62 44.73
N LYS A 270 -12.28 -56.75 45.74
CA LYS A 270 -12.07 -57.21 47.13
C LYS A 270 -13.39 -57.66 47.72
#